data_AF-A0AAD5C4R4-F1
#
_entry.id   AF-A0AAD5C4R4-F1
#
_cell.length_a   1.000
_cell.length_b   1.000
_cell.length_c   1.000
_cell.angle_alpha   90.00
_cell.angle_beta   90.00
_cell.angle_gamma   90.00
#
_symmetry.space_group_name_H-M   'P 1'
#
loop_
_entity.id
_entity.type
_entity.pdbx_description
1 polymer ?
#
loop_
_entity_poly.entity_id
_entity_poly.type
_entity_poly.pdbx_seq_one_letter_code
_entity_poly.pdbx_strand_id
1 'polypeptide(L)'
;VASFLVKTVSELGYKKPVGTTAYMGRVASLMQNNCAVQTAEAWLNPGAILEAFESRAARMVVWCHRQLAKFENPEEGFKELSADLIEASVAHCQLIVVSK
;
A
#
# COMPACT_ATOMS: atom_id res chain seq x y z
N VAL A 1 -6.62 5.64 9.40
CA VAL A 1 -5.81 4.62 8.68
C VAL A 1 -4.82 5.28 7.73
N ALA A 2 -5.26 6.15 6.81
CA ALA A 2 -4.40 6.89 5.89
C ALA A 2 -3.14 7.52 6.52
N SER A 3 -3.29 8.35 7.55
CA SER A 3 -2.15 9.02 8.21
C SER A 3 -1.13 8.02 8.79
N PHE A 4 -1.60 6.88 9.30
CA PHE A 4 -0.73 5.81 9.80
C PHE A 4 0.03 5.13 8.65
N LEU A 5 -0.62 4.86 7.53
CA LEU A 5 0.00 4.25 6.35
C LEU A 5 1.05 5.18 5.73
N VAL A 6 0.73 6.47 5.56
CA VAL A 6 1.67 7.47 5.04
C VAL A 6 2.89 7.60 5.97
N LYS A 7 2.67 7.67 7.29
CA LYS A 7 3.76 7.68 8.26
C LYS A 7 4.62 6.42 8.17
N THR A 8 4.01 5.25 7.99
CA THR A 8 4.74 3.99 7.84
C THR A 8 5.66 4.05 6.62
N VAL A 9 5.18 4.59 5.48
CA VAL A 9 6.00 4.77 4.27
C VAL A 9 7.19 5.70 4.53
N SER A 10 6.98 6.81 5.26
CA SER A 10 8.07 7.73 5.63
C SER A 10 9.16 7.06 6.50
N GLU A 11 8.82 5.99 7.22
CA GLU A 11 9.73 5.30 8.15
C GLU A 11 10.43 4.06 7.55
N LEU A 12 10.15 3.65 6.30
CA LEU A 12 10.61 2.36 5.72
C LEU A 12 12.13 2.15 5.64
N GLY A 13 12.93 3.22 5.72
CA GLY A 13 14.39 3.13 5.82
C GLY A 13 14.94 3.05 7.24
N TYR A 14 14.14 3.42 8.24
CA TYR A 14 14.58 3.56 9.63
C TYR A 14 13.96 2.50 10.55
N LYS A 15 12.74 2.07 10.26
CA LYS A 15 12.00 1.09 11.05
C LYS A 15 11.42 0.02 10.15
N LYS A 16 11.63 -1.24 10.54
CA LYS A 16 11.02 -2.37 9.87
C LYS A 16 9.52 -2.42 10.23
N PRO A 17 8.59 -2.36 9.27
CA PRO A 17 7.18 -2.48 9.55
C PRO A 17 6.83 -3.91 10.00
N VAL A 18 5.83 -4.04 10.86
CA VAL A 18 5.41 -5.30 11.49
C VAL A 18 3.89 -5.44 11.49
N GLY A 19 3.38 -6.62 11.81
CA GLY A 19 1.94 -6.88 11.84
C GLY A 19 1.30 -6.69 10.47
N THR A 20 0.16 -6.00 10.41
CA THR A 20 -0.60 -5.82 9.15
C THR A 20 0.12 -4.96 8.12
N THR A 21 1.18 -4.24 8.48
CA THR A 21 2.01 -3.47 7.54
C THR A 21 3.33 -4.16 7.20
N ALA A 22 3.59 -5.38 7.68
CA ALA A 22 4.83 -6.11 7.42
C ALA A 22 5.15 -6.24 5.91
N TYR A 23 4.10 -6.34 5.07
CA TYR A 23 4.25 -6.39 3.60
C TYR A 23 4.98 -5.16 3.03
N MET A 24 4.87 -3.99 3.67
CA MET A 24 5.57 -2.76 3.25
C MET A 24 7.09 -2.88 3.38
N GLY A 25 7.61 -3.85 4.14
CA GLY A 25 9.04 -4.14 4.18
C GLY A 25 9.60 -4.63 2.83
N ARG A 26 8.73 -5.10 1.92
CA ARG A 26 9.08 -5.52 0.55
C ARG A 26 8.61 -4.52 -0.51
N VAL A 27 8.35 -3.26 -0.12
CA VAL A 27 7.76 -2.25 -1.02
C VAL A 27 8.52 -2.10 -2.34
N ALA A 28 9.86 -2.19 -2.32
CA ALA A 28 10.66 -2.07 -3.54
C ALA A 28 10.28 -3.13 -4.59
N SER A 29 10.08 -4.38 -4.16
CA SER A 29 9.62 -5.47 -5.03
C SER A 29 8.17 -5.26 -5.45
N LEU A 30 7.27 -4.96 -4.50
CA LEU A 30 5.85 -4.75 -4.78
C LEU A 30 5.58 -3.59 -5.75
N MET A 31 6.47 -2.58 -5.79
CA MET A 31 6.39 -1.47 -6.73
C MET A 31 6.84 -1.84 -8.15
N GLN A 32 7.66 -2.89 -8.32
CA GLN A 32 8.28 -3.24 -9.59
C GLN A 32 7.75 -4.54 -10.20
N ASN A 33 7.25 -5.48 -9.38
CA ASN A 33 6.80 -6.78 -9.85
C ASN A 33 5.57 -6.67 -10.74
N ASN A 34 5.55 -7.49 -11.80
CA ASN A 34 4.34 -7.76 -12.57
C ASN A 34 3.70 -9.05 -12.05
N CYS A 35 2.38 -9.14 -12.18
CA CYS A 35 1.67 -10.36 -11.81
C CYS A 35 2.11 -11.52 -12.72
N ALA A 36 2.52 -12.63 -12.12
CA ALA A 36 2.95 -13.83 -12.85
C ALA A 36 1.78 -14.74 -13.26
N VAL A 37 0.55 -14.40 -12.87
CA VAL A 37 -0.65 -15.19 -13.16
C VAL A 37 -0.97 -15.11 -14.65
N GLN A 38 -1.02 -16.26 -15.31
CA GLN A 38 -1.32 -16.40 -16.74
C GLN A 38 -2.66 -17.11 -17.02
N THR A 39 -3.20 -17.85 -16.05
CA THR A 39 -4.45 -18.60 -16.20
C THR A 39 -5.42 -18.30 -15.06
N ALA A 40 -6.70 -18.64 -15.25
CA ALA A 40 -7.72 -18.44 -14.22
C ALA A 40 -7.45 -19.30 -12.98
N GLU A 41 -6.99 -20.54 -13.17
CA GLU A 41 -6.71 -21.49 -12.10
C GLU A 41 -5.55 -21.02 -11.21
N ALA A 42 -4.59 -20.27 -11.78
CA ALA A 42 -3.48 -19.72 -11.02
C ALA A 42 -3.92 -18.64 -10.01
N TRP A 43 -5.12 -18.04 -10.16
CA TRP A 43 -5.71 -17.18 -9.13
C TRP A 43 -6.17 -17.97 -7.90
N LEU A 44 -6.36 -19.29 -7.99
CA LEU A 44 -6.69 -20.12 -6.82
C LEU A 44 -5.51 -20.25 -5.85
N ASN A 45 -4.30 -19.86 -6.26
CA ASN A 45 -3.15 -19.78 -5.38
C ASN A 45 -3.30 -18.58 -4.41
N PRO A 46 -3.42 -18.81 -3.09
CA PRO A 46 -3.56 -17.72 -2.11
C PRO A 46 -2.40 -16.72 -2.16
N GLY A 47 -1.18 -17.18 -2.49
CA GLY A 47 -0.02 -16.31 -2.61
C GLY A 47 -0.15 -15.29 -3.74
N ALA A 48 -0.76 -15.68 -4.86
CA ALA A 48 -0.99 -14.80 -6.00
C ALA A 48 -2.03 -13.71 -5.69
N ILE A 49 -3.11 -14.09 -4.99
CA ILE A 49 -4.11 -13.14 -4.51
C ILE A 49 -3.47 -12.17 -3.51
N LEU A 50 -2.73 -12.69 -2.52
CA LEU A 50 -2.10 -11.85 -1.50
C LEU A 50 -1.11 -10.86 -2.11
N GLU A 51 -0.21 -11.29 -2.99
CA GLU A 51 0.76 -10.40 -3.64
C GLU A 51 0.05 -9.32 -4.46
N ALA A 52 -1.06 -9.63 -5.12
CA ALA A 52 -1.86 -8.64 -5.85
C ALA A 52 -2.46 -7.58 -4.92
N PHE A 53 -3.04 -7.99 -3.78
CA PHE A 53 -3.60 -7.06 -2.79
C PHE A 53 -2.52 -6.25 -2.07
N GLU A 54 -1.39 -6.87 -1.71
CA GLU A 54 -0.21 -6.19 -1.14
C GLU A 54 0.34 -5.14 -2.11
N SER A 55 0.50 -5.51 -3.38
CA SER A 55 0.99 -4.61 -4.43
C SER A 55 0.05 -3.43 -4.65
N ARG A 56 -1.27 -3.68 -4.72
CA ARG A 56 -2.27 -2.61 -4.85
C ARG A 56 -2.19 -1.64 -3.67
N ALA A 57 -2.27 -2.13 -2.44
CA ALA A 57 -2.25 -1.29 -1.25
C ALA A 57 -0.94 -0.50 -1.13
N ALA A 58 0.21 -1.16 -1.34
CA ALA A 58 1.52 -0.51 -1.30
C ALA A 58 1.64 0.62 -2.31
N ARG A 59 1.27 0.37 -3.58
CA ARG A 59 1.38 1.36 -4.66
C ARG A 59 0.52 2.59 -4.41
N MET A 60 -0.72 2.41 -3.94
CA MET A 60 -1.62 3.52 -3.63
C MET A 60 -1.08 4.41 -2.50
N VAL A 61 -0.61 3.80 -1.40
CA VAL A 61 -0.06 4.56 -0.26
C VAL A 61 1.24 5.27 -0.64
N VAL A 62 2.14 4.60 -1.36
CA VAL A 62 3.41 5.21 -1.81
C VAL A 62 3.14 6.36 -2.77
N TRP A 63 2.15 6.23 -3.66
CA TRP A 63 1.73 7.32 -4.53
C TRP A 63 1.22 8.50 -3.71
N CYS A 64 0.32 8.28 -2.75
CA CYS A 64 -0.20 9.33 -1.87
C CYS A 64 0.94 10.03 -1.12
N HIS A 65 1.86 9.27 -0.53
CA HIS A 65 3.03 9.82 0.16
C HIS A 65 3.89 10.70 -0.75
N ARG A 66 4.15 10.26 -1.99
CA ARG A 66 4.90 11.05 -2.97
C ARG A 66 4.17 12.31 -3.42
N GLN A 67 2.84 12.28 -3.53
CA GLN A 67 2.08 13.50 -3.85
C GLN A 67 2.06 14.47 -2.68
N LEU A 68 1.87 13.97 -1.45
CA LEU A 68 1.92 14.80 -0.24
C LEU A 68 3.26 15.53 -0.08
N ALA A 69 4.37 14.90 -0.48
CA ALA A 69 5.69 15.52 -0.45
C ALA A 69 5.85 16.73 -1.39
N LYS A 70 4.90 16.96 -2.31
CA LYS A 70 4.91 18.12 -3.22
C LYS A 70 4.21 19.34 -2.63
N PHE A 71 3.47 19.19 -1.53
CA PHE A 71 2.80 20.30 -0.87
C PHE A 71 3.73 20.91 0.18
N GLU A 72 3.78 22.24 0.23
CA GLU A 72 4.52 22.96 1.28
C GLU A 72 3.82 22.82 2.64
N ASN A 73 2.49 22.87 2.64
CA ASN A 73 1.67 22.64 3.82
C ASN A 73 1.12 21.19 3.82
N PRO A 74 1.53 20.34 4.78
CA PRO A 74 1.03 18.98 4.89
C PRO A 74 -0.48 18.90 5.09
N GLU A 75 -1.09 19.80 5.86
CA GLU A 75 -2.52 19.77 6.16
C GLU A 75 -3.37 20.05 4.92
N GLU A 76 -2.91 21.01 4.09
CA GLU A 76 -3.53 21.30 2.80
C GLU A 76 -3.43 20.11 1.85
N GLY A 77 -2.25 19.49 1.73
CA GLY A 77 -2.07 18.29 0.91
C GLY A 77 -2.94 17.12 1.36
N PHE A 78 -3.11 16.93 2.67
CA PHE A 78 -4.00 15.90 3.22
C PHE A 78 -5.47 16.16 2.91
N LYS A 79 -5.89 17.42 2.89
CA LYS A 79 -7.26 17.81 2.52
C LYS A 79 -7.50 17.59 1.03
N GLU A 80 -6.56 18.01 0.19
CA GLU A 80 -6.63 17.88 -1.27
C GLU A 80 -6.67 16.41 -1.71
N LEU A 81 -5.79 15.57 -1.15
CA LEU A 81 -5.68 14.15 -1.49
C LEU A 81 -6.60 13.25 -0.65
N SER A 82 -7.62 13.81 0.00
CA SER A 82 -8.46 13.07 0.95
C SER A 82 -9.15 11.85 0.33
N ALA A 83 -9.63 11.97 -0.91
CA ALA A 83 -10.24 10.86 -1.65
C ALA A 83 -9.23 9.72 -1.88
N ASP A 84 -8.04 10.04 -2.42
CA ASP A 84 -6.99 9.05 -2.69
C ASP A 84 -6.51 8.36 -1.41
N LEU A 85 -6.37 9.13 -0.32
CA LEU A 85 -5.98 8.63 0.99
C LEU A 85 -7.02 7.67 1.59
N ILE A 86 -8.31 7.94 1.35
CA ILE A 86 -9.40 7.04 1.74
C ILE A 86 -9.33 5.76 0.90
N GLU A 87 -9.16 5.84 -0.41
CA GLU A 87 -9.06 4.65 -1.26
C GLU A 87 -7.85 3.78 -0.92
N ALA A 88 -6.70 4.39 -0.63
CA ALA A 88 -5.52 3.69 -0.15
C ALA A 88 -5.77 2.99 1.19
N SER A 89 -6.53 3.63 2.08
CA SER A 89 -6.95 3.02 3.35
C SER A 89 -7.88 1.83 3.14
N VAL A 90 -8.84 1.95 2.22
CA VAL A 90 -9.77 0.86 1.87
C VAL A 90 -8.99 -0.32 1.29
N ALA A 91 -8.05 -0.09 0.37
CA ALA A 91 -7.21 -1.14 -0.21
C ALA A 91 -6.42 -1.90 0.88
N HIS A 92 -5.86 -1.18 1.86
CA HIS A 92 -5.17 -1.81 2.98
C HIS A 92 -6.12 -2.61 3.89
N CYS A 93 -7.31 -2.08 4.20
CA CYS A 93 -8.29 -2.81 5.01
C CYS A 93 -8.78 -4.08 4.30
N GLN A 94 -8.99 -4.02 2.98
CA GLN A 94 -9.35 -5.19 2.18
C GLN A 94 -8.24 -6.25 2.16
N LEU A 95 -6.97 -5.84 2.05
CA LEU A 95 -5.84 -6.74 2.20
C LEU A 95 -5.88 -7.46 3.56
N ILE A 96 -6.15 -6.74 4.66
CA ILE A 96 -6.26 -7.36 6.00
C ILE A 96 -7.34 -8.44 6.01
N VAL A 97 -8.51 -8.17 5.41
CA VAL A 97 -9.61 -9.14 5.35
C VAL A 97 -9.24 -10.36 4.51
N VAL A 98 -8.58 -10.18 3.36
CA VAL A 98 -8.15 -11.28 2.47
C VAL A 98 -7.00 -12.09 3.08
N SER A 99 -6.17 -11.49 3.92
CA SER A 99 -5.03 -12.14 4.57
C SER A 99 -5.38 -12.97 5.82
N LYS A 100 -6.64 -12.96 6.22
CA LYS A 100 -7.17 -13.73 7.36
C LYS A 100 -8.00 -14.90 6.86
#